data_AF-A0A367S2H5-F1
#
_entry.id   AF-A0A367S2H5-F1
#
_cell.length_a   1.000
_cell.length_b   1.000
_cell.length_c   1.000
_cell.angle_alpha   90.00
_cell.angle_beta   90.00
_cell.angle_gamma   90.00
#
_symmetry.space_group_name_H-M   'P 1'
#
loop_
_entity.id
_entity.type
_entity.pdbx_description
1 polymer ?
#
loop_
_entity_poly.entity_id
_entity_poly.type
_entity_poly.pdbx_seq_one_letter_code
_entity_poly.pdbx_strand_id
1 'polypeptide(L)' 'MKPNFNEMSLKELRVYVLAHPDDNEAFYTYMDKSKTERTWITMPPLNSMDDFDNYPEFIEKIAKDGKGRV' A
#
# COMPACT_ATOMS: atom_id res chain seq x y z
N MET A 1 3.66 25.97 -10.51
CA MET A 1 2.90 25.90 -9.25
C MET A 1 2.94 24.47 -8.78
N LYS A 2 3.18 24.23 -7.49
CA LYS A 2 3.19 22.87 -6.94
C LYS A 2 1.74 22.45 -6.62
N PRO A 3 1.29 21.23 -6.96
CA PRO A 3 -0.05 20.76 -6.59
C PRO A 3 -0.20 20.64 -5.07
N ASN A 4 -1.42 20.77 -4.56
CA ASN A 4 -1.69 20.49 -3.15
C ASN A 4 -1.83 18.99 -2.94
N PHE A 5 -0.76 18.34 -2.51
CA PHE A 5 -0.71 16.89 -2.31
C PHE A 5 -1.70 16.38 -1.26
N ASN A 6 -2.09 17.22 -0.29
CA ASN A 6 -3.05 16.80 0.74
C ASN A 6 -4.47 16.63 0.17
N GLU A 7 -4.84 17.42 -0.83
CA GLU A 7 -6.16 17.39 -1.47
C GLU A 7 -6.29 16.27 -2.53
N MET A 8 -5.17 15.80 -3.08
CA MET A 8 -5.14 14.73 -4.08
C MET A 8 -5.52 13.37 -3.47
N SER A 9 -6.26 12.54 -4.20
CA SER A 9 -6.53 11.15 -3.78
C SER A 9 -5.25 10.31 -3.78
N LEU A 10 -5.23 9.21 -3.04
CA LEU A 10 -4.07 8.29 -2.98
C LEU A 10 -3.66 7.78 -4.38
N LYS A 11 -4.62 7.61 -5.30
CA LYS A 11 -4.35 7.22 -6.69
C LYS A 11 -3.63 8.32 -7.46
N GLU A 12 -4.08 9.57 -7.33
CA GLU A 12 -3.48 10.71 -8.00
C GLU A 12 -2.08 11.00 -7.47
N LEU A 13 -1.88 10.90 -6.15
CA LEU A 13 -0.55 10.99 -5.53
C LEU A 13 0.39 9.92 -6.04
N ARG A 14 -0.08 8.67 -6.17
CA ARG A 14 0.73 7.57 -6.72
C ARG A 14 1.20 7.89 -8.14
N VAL A 15 0.30 8.36 -9.01
CA VAL A 15 0.64 8.71 -10.39
C VAL A 15 1.65 9.86 -10.42
N TYR A 16 1.45 10.87 -9.58
CA TYR A 16 2.34 12.03 -9.51
C TYR A 16 3.76 11.64 -9.04
N VAL A 17 3.87 10.87 -7.96
CA VAL A 17 5.17 10.42 -7.40
C VAL A 17 5.94 9.56 -8.42
N LEU A 18 5.25 8.73 -9.20
CA LEU A 18 5.88 7.93 -10.25
C LEU A 18 6.41 8.80 -11.40
N ALA A 19 5.73 9.90 -11.72
CA ALA A 19 6.17 10.86 -12.73
C ALA A 19 7.26 11.83 -12.20
N HIS A 20 7.37 12.00 -10.89
CA HIS A 20 8.30 12.93 -10.24
C HIS A 20 9.04 12.24 -9.08
N PRO A 21 9.94 11.28 -9.38
CA PRO A 21 10.63 10.50 -8.35
C PRO A 21 11.51 11.34 -7.42
N ASP A 22 11.95 12.52 -7.86
CA ASP A 22 12.80 13.43 -7.07
C ASP A 22 11.98 14.33 -6.13
N ASP A 23 10.64 14.35 -6.25
CA ASP A 23 9.78 15.18 -5.40
C ASP A 23 9.49 14.47 -4.07
N ASN A 24 10.44 14.61 -3.14
CA ASN A 24 10.36 14.02 -1.80
C ASN A 24 9.08 14.42 -1.05
N GLU A 25 8.57 15.64 -1.26
CA GLU A 25 7.34 16.10 -0.59
C GLU A 25 6.14 15.27 -1.03
N ALA A 26 5.98 15.06 -2.34
CA ALA A 26 4.91 14.22 -2.88
C ALA A 26 5.04 12.76 -2.40
N PHE A 27 6.28 12.25 -2.32
CA PHE A 27 6.54 10.90 -1.82
C PHE A 27 6.14 10.75 -0.35
N TYR A 28 6.54 11.69 0.52
CA TYR A 28 6.17 11.64 1.94
C TYR A 28 4.67 11.78 2.14
N THR A 29 4.00 12.69 1.43
CA THR A 29 2.53 12.82 1.51
C THR A 29 1.83 11.54 1.05
N TYR A 30 2.27 10.92 -0.04
CA TYR A 30 1.74 9.63 -0.49
C TYR A 30 1.91 8.53 0.57
N MET A 31 3.08 8.44 1.20
CA MET A 31 3.38 7.43 2.21
C MET A 31 2.54 7.61 3.46
N ASP A 32 2.38 8.82 3.96
CA ASP A 32 1.56 9.09 5.15
C ASP A 32 0.08 8.82 4.87
N LYS A 33 -0.44 9.27 3.74
CA LYS A 33 -1.83 9.01 3.34
C LYS A 33 -2.08 7.51 3.11
N SER A 34 -1.10 6.80 2.54
CA SER A 34 -1.14 5.34 2.38
C SER A 34 -1.20 4.60 3.71
N LYS A 35 -0.49 5.06 4.75
CA LYS A 35 -0.55 4.45 6.10
C LYS A 35 -1.92 4.65 6.75
N THR A 36 -2.56 5.80 6.53
CA THR A 36 -3.88 6.10 7.10
C THR A 36 -5.01 5.40 6.35
N GLU A 37 -4.97 5.36 5.01
CA GLU A 37 -6.06 4.81 4.19
C GLU A 37 -5.96 3.30 3.98
N ARG A 38 -4.76 2.70 4.01
CA ARG A 38 -4.62 1.25 3.87
C ARG A 38 -4.45 0.62 5.24
N THR A 39 -5.24 -0.42 5.48
CA THR A 39 -5.03 -1.36 6.58
C THR A 39 -3.87 -2.29 6.21
N TRP A 40 -2.64 -1.78 6.25
CA TRP A 40 -1.45 -2.63 6.05
C TRP A 40 -1.41 -3.64 7.19
N ILE A 41 -1.47 -4.92 6.86
CA ILE A 41 -1.14 -5.98 7.81
C ILE A 41 0.39 -6.06 7.79
N THR A 42 1.03 -5.61 8.85
CA THR A 42 2.48 -5.78 9.02
C THR A 42 2.75 -7.26 9.25
N MET A 43 3.20 -7.96 8.22
CA MET A 43 3.71 -9.33 8.36
C MET A 43 5.20 -9.28 8.69
N PRO A 44 5.65 -9.97 9.75
CA PRO A 44 7.07 -10.12 10.01
C PRO A 44 7.71 -10.93 8.87
N PRO A 45 9.04 -10.79 8.65
CA PRO A 45 9.75 -11.61 7.69
C PRO A 45 9.57 -13.09 8.03
N LEU A 46 9.21 -13.88 7.01
CA LEU A 46 9.08 -15.32 7.14
C LEU A 46 10.48 -15.93 7.30
N ASN A 47 10.67 -16.73 8.34
CA ASN A 47 11.92 -17.45 8.57
C ASN A 47 11.99 -18.73 7.73
N SER A 48 10.84 -19.26 7.31
CA SER A 48 10.70 -20.48 6.52
C SER A 48 9.43 -20.48 5.67
N MET A 49 9.31 -21.42 4.73
CA MET A 49 8.05 -21.64 4.00
C MET A 49 6.94 -22.21 4.90
N ASP A 50 7.28 -22.87 6.00
CA ASP A 50 6.28 -23.39 6.94
C ASP A 50 5.65 -22.27 7.77
N ASP A 51 6.28 -21.08 7.82
CA ASP A 51 5.73 -19.93 8.53
C ASP A 51 4.41 -19.43 7.92
N PHE A 52 4.09 -19.79 6.67
CA PHE A 52 2.81 -19.43 6.03
C PHE A 52 1.60 -20.02 6.77
N ASP A 53 1.75 -21.18 7.43
CA ASP A 53 0.68 -21.82 8.21
C ASP A 53 0.30 -21.01 9.47
N ASN A 54 1.18 -20.13 9.94
CA ASN A 54 0.95 -19.29 11.11
C ASN A 54 0.11 -18.04 10.82
N TYR A 55 -0.21 -17.77 9.54
CA TYR A 55 -0.96 -16.57 9.12
C TYR A 55 -2.24 -16.94 8.36
N PRO A 56 -3.20 -17.64 8.99
CA PRO A 56 -4.46 -18.04 8.35
C PRO A 56 -5.27 -16.83 7.85
N GLU A 57 -5.17 -15.67 8.52
CA GLU A 57 -5.82 -14.43 8.10
C GLU A 57 -5.30 -13.88 6.77
N PHE A 58 -4.02 -14.12 6.45
CA PHE A 58 -3.43 -13.74 5.16
C PHE A 58 -4.01 -14.59 4.02
N ILE A 59 -4.08 -15.91 4.23
CA ILE A 59 -4.67 -16.84 3.27
C ILE A 59 -6.15 -16.52 3.06
N GLU A 60 -6.90 -16.22 4.12
CA GLU A 60 -8.31 -15.85 4.03
C GLU A 60 -8.51 -14.53 3.27
N LYS A 61 -7.69 -13.51 3.54
CA LYS A 61 -7.76 -12.21 2.84
C LYS A 61 -7.45 -12.36 1.35
N ILE A 62 -6.38 -13.08 0.99
CA ILE A 62 -6.03 -13.33 -0.42
C ILE A 62 -7.11 -14.15 -1.12
N ALA A 63 -7.68 -15.15 -0.46
CA ALA A 63 -8.78 -15.93 -1.02
C ALA A 63 -10.02 -15.06 -1.29
N LYS A 64 -10.34 -14.11 -0.41
CA LYS A 64 -11.44 -13.14 -0.61
C LYS A 64 -11.13 -12.16 -1.74
N ASP A 65 -9.91 -11.61 -1.80
CA ASP A 65 -9.50 -10.65 -2.83
C ASP A 65 -9.34 -11.31 -4.21
N GLY A 66 -8.96 -12.59 -4.26
CA GLY A 66 -8.85 -13.39 -5.48
C GLY A 66 -10.20 -13.81 -6.08
N LYS A 67 -11.22 -14.05 -5.24
CA LYS A 67 -12.58 -14.39 -5.69
C LYS A 67 -13.35 -13.21 -6.33
N GLY A 68 -12.80 -11.99 -6.30
CA GLY A 68 -13.34 -10.82 -7.00
C GLY A 68 -12.82 -10.63 -8.43
N ARG A 69 -11.99 -11.54 -8.94
CA ARG A 69 -11.46 -11.53 -10.31
C ARG A 69 -11.72 -12.88 -11.01
N VAL A 70 -12.99 -13.21 -11.20
CA VAL A 70 -13.42 -14.19 -12.21
C VAL A 70 -14.73 -13.72 -12.82
#